data_AF-A0A9P7YVK3-F1
#
_entry.id   AF-A0A9P7YVK3-F1
#
_cell.length_a   1.000
_cell.length_b   1.000
_cell.length_c   1.000
_cell.angle_alpha   90.00
_cell.angle_beta   90.00
_cell.angle_gamma   90.00
#
_symmetry.space_group_name_H-M   'P 1'
#
loop_
_entity.id
_entity.type
_entity.pdbx_description
1 polymer ?
#
loop_
_entity_poly.entity_id
_entity_poly.type
_entity_poly.pdbx_seq_one_letter_code
_entity_poly.pdbx_strand_id
1 'polypeptide(L)' 'MGYKRVSSKAHFEEHIQKAISSWKDNQFRSIRAAATHFQVPYSTVKARMAGRRTAAQARE' A
#
# COMPACT_ATOMS: atom_id res chain seq x y z
N MET A 1 28.15 -8.32 4.63
CA MET A 1 27.31 -7.23 5.17
C MET A 1 25.90 -7.38 4.59
N GLY A 2 25.04 -8.17 5.24
CA GLY A 2 23.68 -8.44 4.77
C GLY A 2 22.75 -7.29 5.17
N TYR A 3 22.38 -6.43 4.23
CA TYR A 3 21.36 -5.42 4.46
C TYR A 3 19.99 -6.10 4.57
N LYS A 4 19.63 -6.51 5.79
CA LYS A 4 18.27 -6.91 6.13
C LYS A 4 17.39 -5.65 6.03
N ARG A 5 16.81 -5.39 4.86
CA ARG A 5 15.79 -4.36 4.62
C ARG A 5 14.47 -4.80 5.27
N VAL A 6 14.42 -4.89 6.60
CA VAL A 6 13.25 -5.42 7.31
C VAL A 6 12.32 -4.33 7.84
N SER A 7 12.68 -3.06 7.78
CA SER A 7 11.89 -2.02 8.45
C SER A 7 11.08 -1.11 7.50
N SER A 8 11.58 -0.77 6.31
CA SER A 8 10.87 0.22 5.46
C SER A 8 9.66 -0.32 4.69
N LYS A 9 9.63 -1.62 4.40
CA LYS A 9 8.57 -2.21 3.56
C LYS A 9 7.30 -2.53 4.35
N ALA A 10 7.44 -2.89 5.64
CA ALA A 10 6.32 -3.18 6.52
C ALA A 10 5.47 -1.92 6.76
N HIS A 11 6.10 -0.82 7.17
CA HIS A 11 5.42 0.47 7.35
C HIS A 11 4.72 0.95 6.07
N PHE A 12 5.35 0.74 4.91
CA PHE A 12 4.76 1.12 3.63
C PHE A 12 3.55 0.26 3.26
N GLU A 13 3.58 -1.04 3.58
CA GLU A 13 2.47 -1.96 3.36
C GLU A 13 1.27 -1.63 4.28
N GLU A 14 1.53 -1.31 5.54
CA GLU A 14 0.51 -0.84 6.48
C GLU A 14 -0.17 0.44 6.00
N HIS A 15 0.60 1.40 5.45
CA HIS A 15 0.04 2.64 4.90
C HIS A 15 -0.84 2.39 3.67
N ILE A 16 -0.44 1.45 2.81
CA ILE A 16 -1.27 1.05 1.65
C ILE A 16 -2.58 0.41 2.14
N GLN A 17 -2.51 -0.49 3.13
CA GLN A 17 -3.70 -1.14 3.68
C GLN A 17 -4.62 -0.13 4.38
N LYS A 18 -4.08 0.78 5.21
CA LYS A 18 -4.84 1.87 5.83
C LYS A 18 -5.51 2.76 4.78
N ALA A 19 -4.81 3.13 3.71
CA ALA A 19 -5.39 3.91 2.61
C ALA A 19 -6.56 3.19 1.93
N ILE A 20 -6.46 1.88 1.74
CA ILE A 20 -7.53 1.05 1.17
C ILE A 20 -8.72 0.97 2.13
N SER A 21 -8.47 0.67 3.40
CA SER A 21 -9.52 0.54 4.42
C SER A 21 -10.26 1.86 4.61
N SER A 22 -9.55 2.98 4.86
CA SER A 22 -10.21 4.28 5.03
C SER A 22 -11.00 4.74 3.80
N TRP A 23 -10.60 4.33 2.59
CA TRP A 23 -11.43 4.56 1.41
C TRP A 23 -12.69 3.69 1.41
N LYS A 24 -12.59 2.40 1.78
CA LYS A 24 -13.75 1.51 1.92
C LYS A 24 -14.72 1.96 3.01
N ASP A 25 -14.20 2.51 4.10
CA ASP A 25 -14.96 3.16 5.18
C ASP A 25 -15.57 4.51 4.76
N ASN A 26 -15.46 4.88 3.48
CA ASN A 26 -15.99 6.10 2.89
C ASN A 26 -15.46 7.40 3.56
N GLN A 27 -14.31 7.33 4.26
CA GLN A 27 -13.67 8.49 4.90
C GLN A 27 -13.05 9.44 3.87
N PHE A 28 -12.80 8.95 2.66
CA PHE A 28 -12.22 9.73 1.56
C PHE A 28 -13.12 9.70 0.34
N ARG A 29 -13.33 10.88 -0.28
CA ARG A 29 -14.11 11.04 -1.52
C ARG A 29 -13.57 10.22 -2.69
N SER A 30 -12.28 9.85 -2.67
CA SER A 30 -11.65 9.04 -3.71
C SER A 30 -10.41 8.29 -3.20
N ILE A 31 -10.05 7.21 -3.90
CA ILE A 31 -8.81 6.45 -3.65
C ILE A 31 -7.57 7.35 -3.74
N ARG A 32 -7.58 8.32 -4.67
CA ARG A 32 -6.45 9.24 -4.85
C ARG A 32 -6.26 10.17 -3.65
N ALA A 33 -7.37 10.62 -3.03
CA ALA A 33 -7.34 11.41 -1.81
C ALA A 33 -6.78 10.60 -0.64
N ALA A 34 -7.25 9.36 -0.45
CA ALA A 34 -6.70 8.46 0.57
C ALA A 34 -5.20 8.20 0.34
N ALA A 35 -4.80 7.89 -0.90
CA ALA A 35 -3.40 7.65 -1.25
C ALA A 35 -2.50 8.85 -0.93
N THR A 36 -2.97 10.07 -1.23
CA THR A 36 -2.25 11.33 -0.92
C THR A 36 -2.13 11.53 0.58
N HIS A 37 -3.20 11.27 1.35
CA HIS A 37 -3.21 11.41 2.81
C HIS A 37 -2.21 10.48 3.49
N PHE A 38 -2.09 9.23 3.04
CA PHE A 38 -1.14 8.26 3.58
C PHE A 38 0.24 8.28 2.89
N GLN A 39 0.50 9.27 2.03
CA GLN A 39 1.75 9.45 1.28
C GLN A 39 2.16 8.20 0.46
N VAL A 40 1.18 7.46 -0.05
CA VAL A 40 1.39 6.28 -0.89
C VAL A 40 1.04 6.59 -2.35
N PRO A 41 1.81 6.07 -3.33
CA PRO A 41 1.47 6.26 -4.74
C PRO A 41 0.12 5.62 -5.08
N TYR A 42 -0.71 6.35 -5.82
CA TYR A 42 -2.00 5.85 -6.30
C TYR A 42 -1.86 4.55 -7.10
N SER A 43 -0.82 4.43 -7.92
CA SER A 43 -0.51 3.21 -8.69
C SER A 43 -0.29 2.00 -7.78
N THR A 44 0.36 2.17 -6.63
CA THR A 44 0.59 1.12 -5.64
C THR A 44 -0.70 0.69 -4.95
N VAL A 45 -1.54 1.65 -4.56
CA VAL A 45 -2.86 1.36 -3.97
C VAL A 45 -3.74 0.62 -4.97
N LYS A 46 -3.77 1.07 -6.23
CA LYS A 46 -4.53 0.42 -7.32
C LYS A 46 -4.02 -0.99 -7.61
N ALA A 47 -2.70 -1.19 -7.67
CA ALA A 47 -2.10 -2.51 -7.87
C ALA A 47 -2.44 -3.46 -6.72
N ARG A 48 -2.43 -2.98 -5.48
CA ARG A 48 -2.83 -3.77 -4.29
C ARG A 48 -4.31 -4.14 -4.33
N MET A 49 -5.20 -3.21 -4.71
CA MET A 49 -6.63 -3.52 -4.88
C MET A 49 -6.89 -4.52 -6.00
N ALA A 50 -6.12 -4.47 -7.09
CA ALA A 50 -6.19 -5.43 -8.19
C ALA A 50 -5.61 -6.82 -7.83
N GLY A 51 -5.26 -7.07 -6.57
CA GLY A 51 -4.70 -8.35 -6.11
C GLY A 51 -3.28 -8.61 -6.60
N ARG A 52 -2.58 -7.63 -7.20
CA ARG A 52 -1.18 -7.81 -7.58
C ARG A 52 -0.34 -7.86 -6.31
N ARG A 53 0.07 -9.07 -5.93
CA ARG A 53 1.10 -9.30 -4.93
C ARG A 53 2.37 -8.59 -5.37
N THR A 54 3.08 -7.97 -4.42
CA THR A 54 4.40 -7.41 -4.74
C THR A 54 5.27 -8.54 -5.29
N ALA A 55 6.15 -8.28 -6.26
CA ALA A 55 7.02 -9.31 -6.86
C ALA A 55 7.93 -10.06 -5.85
N ALA A 56 7.94 -9.63 -4.58
CA ALA A 56 8.58 -10.35 -3.49
C ALA A 56 7.75 -11.53 -2.93
N GLN A 57 6.43 -11.56 -3.14
CA GLN A 57 5.51 -12.64 -2.74
C GLN A 57 5.13 -13.58 -3.91
N ALA A 58 5.47 -13.24 -5.15
CA ALA A 58 5.17 -14.07 -6.32
C ALA A 58 6.21 -15.16 -6.58
N ARG A 59 7.22 -15.27 -5.71
CA ARG A 59 8.32 -16.24 -5.78
C ARG A 59 8.29 -17.10 -4.52
N GLU A 60 7.25 -17.91 -4.42
CA GLU A 60 7.28 -19.14 -3.62
C GLU A 60 7.25 -20.31 -4.61
#